data_AF-A0A3D1B629-F1
#
_entry.id   AF-A0A3D1B629-F1
#
_cell.length_a   1.000
_cell.length_b   1.000
_cell.length_c   1.000
_cell.angle_alpha   90.00
_cell.angle_beta   90.00
_cell.angle_gamma   90.00
#
_symmetry.space_group_name_H-M   'P 1'
#
loop_
_entity.id
_entity.type
_entity.pdbx_description
1 polymer ?
#
loop_
_entity_poly.entity_id
_entity_poly.type
_entity_poly.pdbx_seq_one_letter_code
_entity_poly.pdbx_strand_id
1 'polypeptide(L)'
;WTAEVHSDEANSRVYLEVIKEDQVDFVYEIRAVGYAMPAFALSEGPDTDEQYFRAEVFLRRGGQHYDIYGYDQADIISDILDQFEKYLHFLHISPGSLPWKMGEHDEMLTGDPDLPKSEPS
;
A
#
# COMPACT_ATOMS: atom_id res chain seq x y z
N TRP A 1 2.18 -18.72 -5.68
CA TRP A 1 2.11 -17.29 -5.97
C TRP A 1 1.13 -17.14 -7.11
N THR A 2 0.02 -16.47 -6.87
CA THR A 2 -0.98 -16.15 -7.88
C THR A 2 -0.88 -14.66 -8.13
N ALA A 3 -0.79 -14.24 -9.39
CA ALA A 3 -0.67 -12.84 -9.76
C ALA A 3 -1.85 -12.45 -10.65
N GLU A 4 -2.60 -11.44 -10.24
CA GLU A 4 -3.82 -10.98 -10.91
C GLU A 4 -3.79 -9.47 -11.08
N VAL A 5 -4.32 -9.00 -12.22
CA VAL A 5 -4.47 -7.57 -12.51
C VAL A 5 -5.94 -7.23 -12.44
N HIS A 6 -6.26 -6.19 -11.69
CA HIS A 6 -7.62 -5.72 -11.48
C HIS A 6 -7.73 -4.29 -11.98
N SER A 7 -8.79 -4.03 -12.75
CA SER A 7 -9.12 -2.70 -13.24
C SER A 7 -10.48 -2.30 -12.70
N ASP A 8 -10.56 -1.09 -12.17
CA ASP A 8 -11.80 -0.49 -11.66
C ASP A 8 -11.92 0.90 -12.27
N GLU A 9 -12.63 0.95 -13.40
CA GLU A 9 -12.84 2.16 -14.18
C GLU A 9 -13.66 3.20 -13.41
N ALA A 10 -14.60 2.77 -12.57
CA ALA A 10 -15.44 3.68 -11.78
C ALA A 10 -14.59 4.52 -10.80
N ASN A 11 -13.50 3.95 -10.29
CA ASN A 11 -12.56 4.63 -9.41
C ASN A 11 -11.25 5.05 -10.10
N SER A 12 -11.17 4.94 -11.43
CA SER A 12 -9.96 5.23 -12.22
C SER A 12 -8.68 4.62 -11.64
N ARG A 13 -8.76 3.33 -11.27
CA ARG A 13 -7.65 2.59 -10.65
C ARG A 13 -7.35 1.28 -11.35
N VAL A 14 -6.09 0.89 -11.31
CA VAL A 14 -5.59 -0.42 -11.73
C VAL A 14 -4.61 -0.93 -10.69
N TYR A 15 -4.65 -2.21 -10.35
CA TYR A 15 -3.68 -2.78 -9.43
C TYR A 15 -3.25 -4.20 -9.82
N LEU A 16 -1.98 -4.48 -9.57
CA LEU A 16 -1.40 -5.80 -9.61
C LEU A 16 -1.39 -6.35 -8.18
N GLU A 17 -2.03 -7.49 -7.98
CA GLU A 17 -2.04 -8.23 -6.73
C GLU A 17 -1.27 -9.53 -6.89
N VAL A 18 -0.38 -9.84 -5.94
CA VAL A 18 0.37 -11.09 -5.89
C VAL A 18 0.17 -11.76 -4.54
N ILE A 19 -0.57 -12.87 -4.56
CA ILE A 19 -1.03 -13.63 -3.40
C ILE A 19 -0.12 -14.83 -3.15
N LYS A 20 0.19 -15.06 -1.87
CA LYS A 20 0.88 -16.26 -1.41
C LYS A 20 0.29 -16.72 -0.07
N GLU A 21 0.00 -18.01 0.05
CA GLU A 21 -0.54 -18.63 1.26
C GLU A 21 0.31 -18.28 2.50
N ASP A 22 -0.38 -17.95 3.60
CA ASP A 22 0.20 -17.58 4.90
C ASP A 22 1.17 -16.38 4.86
N GLN A 23 1.09 -15.53 3.84
CA GLN A 23 1.89 -14.31 3.71
C GLN A 23 1.00 -13.11 3.40
N VAL A 24 1.51 -11.92 3.67
CA VAL A 24 0.82 -10.66 3.33
C VAL A 24 0.89 -10.45 1.83
N ASP A 25 -0.24 -10.23 1.15
CA ASP A 25 -0.21 -10.04 -0.31
C ASP A 25 0.54 -8.77 -0.71
N PHE A 26 1.23 -8.85 -1.84
CA PHE A 26 1.84 -7.69 -2.49
C PHE A 26 0.80 -7.03 -3.39
N VAL A 27 0.56 -5.73 -3.22
CA VAL A 27 -0.33 -4.95 -4.07
C VAL A 27 0.39 -3.70 -4.54
N TYR A 28 0.46 -3.54 -5.85
CA TYR A 28 0.93 -2.34 -6.54
C TYR A 28 -0.25 -1.71 -7.26
N GLU A 29 -0.75 -0.59 -6.77
CA GLU A 29 -1.94 0.09 -7.28
C GLU A 29 -1.57 1.44 -7.87
N ILE A 30 -2.13 1.76 -9.04
CA ILE A 30 -2.06 3.08 -9.66
C ILE A 30 -3.47 3.68 -9.67
N ARG A 31 -3.61 4.92 -9.19
CA ARG A 31 -4.86 5.67 -9.24
C ARG A 31 -4.68 6.99 -9.96
N ALA A 32 -5.68 7.39 -10.75
CA ALA A 32 -5.79 8.76 -11.24
C ALA A 32 -6.38 9.66 -10.14
N VAL A 33 -5.60 10.60 -9.62
CA VAL A 33 -6.00 11.54 -8.57
C VAL A 33 -6.20 12.92 -9.18
N GLY A 34 -7.41 13.45 -9.08
CA GLY A 34 -7.75 14.80 -9.52
C GLY A 34 -7.36 15.85 -8.47
N TYR A 35 -6.66 16.89 -8.91
CA TYR A 35 -6.27 18.02 -8.08
C TYR A 35 -6.91 19.31 -8.59
N ALA A 36 -7.36 20.17 -7.65
CA ALA A 36 -7.84 21.50 -7.99
C ALA A 36 -6.67 22.40 -8.42
N MET A 37 -6.83 23.12 -9.53
CA MET A 37 -5.87 24.15 -9.93
C MET A 37 -5.83 25.28 -8.88
N PRO A 38 -4.63 25.72 -8.45
CA PRO A 38 -4.53 26.86 -7.54
C PRO A 38 -4.95 28.16 -8.25
N ALA A 39 -5.69 29.01 -7.53
CA ALA A 39 -6.36 30.20 -8.06
C ALA A 39 -5.45 31.25 -8.75
N PHE A 40 -4.12 31.15 -8.65
CA PHE A 40 -3.20 32.08 -9.33
C PHE A 40 -2.94 31.74 -10.81
N ALA A 41 -3.37 30.56 -11.28
CA ALA A 41 -3.29 30.14 -12.68
C ALA A 41 -4.49 30.59 -13.53
N LEU A 42 -5.39 31.40 -12.98
CA LEU A 42 -6.52 32.02 -13.68
C LEU A 42 -6.02 33.12 -14.63
N SER A 43 -5.54 32.73 -15.82
CA SER A 43 -5.42 33.66 -16.95
C SER A 43 -6.79 33.83 -17.59
N GLU A 44 -7.47 34.94 -17.32
CA GLU A 44 -8.60 35.61 -18.02
C GLU A 44 -9.46 34.85 -19.08
N GLY A 45 -9.74 33.56 -18.91
CA GLY A 45 -10.63 32.74 -19.74
C GLY A 45 -11.83 32.20 -18.96
N PRO A 46 -12.95 31.86 -19.63
CA PRO A 46 -14.19 31.52 -18.96
C PRO A 46 -14.03 30.25 -18.10
N ASP A 47 -14.32 30.38 -16.79
CA ASP A 47 -14.61 29.32 -15.80
C ASP A 47 -14.54 27.88 -16.34
N THR A 48 -13.32 27.40 -16.56
CA THR A 48 -13.08 25.96 -16.66
C THR A 48 -12.61 25.51 -15.28
N ASP A 49 -13.42 24.70 -14.63
CA ASP A 49 -13.05 23.85 -13.50
C ASP A 49 -11.99 22.84 -13.99
N GLU A 50 -10.80 23.33 -14.34
CA GLU A 50 -9.72 22.57 -14.95
C GLU A 50 -9.02 21.77 -13.85
N GLN A 51 -9.62 20.65 -13.46
CA GLN A 51 -8.97 19.66 -12.61
C GLN A 51 -7.86 19.00 -13.41
N TYR A 52 -6.63 18.98 -12.87
CA TYR A 52 -5.54 18.22 -13.47
C TYR A 52 -5.42 16.87 -12.76
N PHE A 53 -5.19 15.80 -13.53
CA PHE A 53 -5.06 14.45 -13.00
C PHE A 53 -3.59 14.05 -12.89
N ARG A 54 -3.24 13.36 -11.81
CA ARG A 54 -1.94 12.72 -11.60
C ARG A 54 -2.11 11.22 -11.45
N ALA A 55 -1.12 10.47 -11.91
CA ALA A 55 -1.09 9.03 -11.75
C ALA A 55 -0.22 8.73 -10.52
N GLU A 56 -0.83 8.27 -9.44
CA GLU A 56 -0.14 8.01 -8.17
C GLU A 56 -0.13 6.53 -7.83
N VAL A 57 1.02 6.07 -7.34
CA VAL A 57 1.23 4.69 -6.89
C VAL A 57 0.90 4.55 -5.40
N PHE A 58 0.13 3.53 -5.06
CA PHE A 58 -0.25 3.13 -3.72
C PHE A 58 0.21 1.70 -3.44
N LEU A 59 0.95 1.50 -2.35
CA LEU A 59 1.43 0.20 -1.90
C LEU A 59 0.71 -0.20 -0.61
N ARG A 60 0.26 -1.47 -0.51
CA ARG A 60 -0.52 -1.97 0.64
C ARG A 60 0.15 -1.79 2.00
N ARG A 61 1.48 -1.73 2.05
CA ARG A 61 2.24 -1.64 3.29
C ARG A 61 2.16 -0.29 4.01
N GLY A 62 1.53 0.72 3.40
CA GLY A 62 1.55 2.08 3.90
C GLY A 62 2.92 2.71 3.69
N GLY A 63 2.95 3.89 3.07
CA GLY A 63 4.14 4.60 2.65
C GLY A 63 3.78 5.88 1.87
N GLN A 64 4.77 6.65 1.46
CA GLN A 64 4.52 7.77 0.54
C GLN A 64 3.98 7.22 -0.78
N HIS A 65 2.86 7.79 -1.23
CA HIS A 65 2.42 7.69 -2.61
C HIS A 65 3.27 8.65 -3.45
N TYR A 66 3.60 8.24 -4.67
CA TYR A 66 4.42 9.01 -5.58
C TYR A 66 3.78 9.06 -6.96
N ASP A 67 3.94 10.22 -7.60
CA ASP A 67 3.48 10.46 -8.96
C ASP A 67 4.45 9.82 -9.95
N ILE A 68 3.91 9.11 -10.93
CA ILE A 68 4.65 8.43 -12.00
C ILE A 68 4.50 9.15 -13.35
N TYR A 69 4.21 10.45 -13.33
CA TYR A 69 4.10 11.23 -14.57
C TYR A 69 5.42 11.16 -15.36
N GLY A 70 5.31 10.84 -16.65
CA GLY A 70 6.44 10.73 -17.56
C GLY A 70 7.15 9.37 -17.56
N TYR A 71 6.69 8.41 -16.76
CA TYR A 71 7.20 7.03 -16.81
C TYR A 71 6.69 6.37 -18.08
N ASP A 72 7.58 5.68 -18.78
CA ASP A 72 7.19 4.78 -19.86
C ASP A 72 6.85 3.37 -19.34
N GLN A 73 6.46 2.48 -20.25
CA GLN A 73 6.11 1.11 -19.88
C GLN A 73 7.27 0.36 -19.20
N ALA A 74 8.50 0.55 -19.67
CA ALA A 74 9.68 -0.10 -19.10
C ALA A 74 9.97 0.45 -17.70
N ASP A 75 9.82 1.77 -17.50
CA ASP A 75 9.97 2.39 -16.17
C ASP A 75 8.97 1.81 -15.16
N ILE A 76 7.71 1.64 -15.57
CA ILE A 76 6.67 1.04 -14.71
C ILE A 76 7.00 -0.41 -14.38
N ILE A 77 7.44 -1.20 -15.37
CA ILE A 77 7.82 -2.60 -15.15
C ILE A 77 9.01 -2.67 -14.18
N SER A 78 10.03 -1.84 -14.37
CA SER A 78 11.19 -1.77 -13.50
C SER A 78 10.81 -1.38 -12.07
N ASP A 79 9.96 -0.36 -11.89
CA ASP A 79 9.51 0.02 -10.55
C ASP A 79 8.70 -1.09 -9.87
N ILE A 80 7.80 -1.77 -10.59
CA ILE A 80 7.05 -2.92 -10.05
C ILE A 80 8.01 -4.02 -9.56
N LEU A 81 9.04 -4.34 -10.36
CA LEU A 81 10.05 -5.33 -9.99
C LEU A 81 10.83 -4.89 -8.74
N ASP A 82 11.28 -3.64 -8.68
CA ASP A 82 11.99 -3.09 -7.52
C ASP A 82 11.13 -3.11 -6.24
N GLN A 83 9.85 -2.74 -6.34
CA GLN A 83 8.91 -2.82 -5.21
C GLN A 83 8.67 -4.26 -4.77
N PHE A 84 8.59 -5.18 -5.73
CA PHE A 84 8.41 -6.60 -5.44
C PHE A 84 9.66 -7.20 -4.77
N GLU A 85 10.86 -6.85 -5.20
CA GLU A 85 12.11 -7.25 -4.54
C GLU A 85 12.18 -6.73 -3.10
N LYS A 86 11.86 -5.46 -2.87
CA LYS A 86 11.74 -4.89 -1.50
C LYS A 86 10.71 -5.66 -0.67
N TYR A 87 9.62 -6.09 -1.31
CA TYR A 87 8.62 -6.94 -0.68
C TYR A 87 9.19 -8.30 -0.26
N LEU A 88 9.94 -8.98 -1.13
CA LEU A 88 10.63 -10.24 -0.83
C LEU A 88 11.67 -10.09 0.28
N HIS A 89 12.48 -9.03 0.24
CA HIS A 89 13.46 -8.74 1.28
C HIS A 89 12.81 -8.63 2.65
N PHE A 90 11.68 -7.91 2.75
CA PHE A 90 10.94 -7.84 4.01
C PHE A 90 10.43 -9.20 4.48
N LEU A 91 9.92 -10.06 3.58
CA LEU A 91 9.48 -11.41 3.98
C LEU A 91 10.64 -12.23 4.53
N HIS A 92 11.83 -12.12 3.93
CA HIS A 92 13.04 -12.81 4.39
C HIS A 92 13.61 -12.28 5.71
N ILE A 93 13.46 -10.98 5.99
CA ILE A 93 13.95 -10.34 7.22
C ILE A 93 12.92 -10.48 8.37
N SER A 94 11.64 -10.72 8.04
CA SER A 94 10.54 -10.88 9.02
C SER A 94 9.98 -12.31 9.12
N PRO A 95 10.78 -13.40 9.18
CA PRO A 95 10.27 -14.78 9.15
C PRO A 95 9.66 -15.26 10.49
N GLY A 96 9.11 -14.36 11.32
CA GLY A 96 8.57 -14.76 12.63
C GLY A 96 7.91 -13.68 13.49
N SER A 97 7.79 -12.44 13.01
CA SER A 97 7.02 -11.42 13.73
C SER A 97 6.52 -10.37 12.75
N LEU A 98 5.44 -10.69 12.06
CA LEU A 98 4.54 -9.66 11.59
C LEU A 98 3.70 -9.26 12.82
N PRO A 99 3.85 -8.04 13.39
CA PRO A 99 3.16 -7.65 14.62
C PRO A 99 1.64 -7.54 14.49
N TRP A 100 1.07 -7.88 13.33
CA TRP A 100 -0.32 -7.63 12.99
C TRP A 100 -0.96 -8.79 12.22
N LYS A 101 -0.87 -10.01 12.76
CA LYS A 101 -2.09 -10.84 12.79
C LYS A 101 -3.11 -10.06 13.62
N MET A 102 -3.76 -9.05 13.03
CA MET A 102 -4.90 -8.33 13.60
C MET A 102 -6.13 -9.24 13.58
N GLY A 103 -6.04 -10.37 14.28
CA GLY A 103 -7.10 -11.38 14.39
C GLY A 103 -7.02 -12.23 15.65
N GLU A 104 -5.89 -12.26 16.38
CA GLU A 104 -5.71 -13.11 17.55
C GLU A 104 -4.88 -12.40 18.65
N HIS A 105 -5.34 -11.25 19.14
CA HIS A 105 -4.86 -10.70 20.41
C HIS A 105 -6.03 -10.23 21.29
N ASP A 106 -7.08 -11.06 21.37
CA ASP A 106 -8.14 -10.91 22.37
C ASP A 106 -7.96 -11.89 23.55
N GLU A 107 -6.84 -12.60 23.67
CA GLU A 107 -6.62 -13.58 24.74
C GLU A 107 -5.82 -13.06 25.96
N MET A 108 -5.40 -11.80 25.99
CA MET A 108 -4.79 -11.20 27.21
C MET A 108 -5.76 -10.37 28.06
N LEU A 109 -7.06 -10.39 27.78
CA LEU A 109 -8.07 -9.77 28.66
C LEU A 109 -8.65 -10.73 29.72
N THR A 110 -8.21 -11.99 29.74
CA THR A 110 -8.63 -12.98 30.76
C THR A 110 -7.42 -13.62 31.44
N GLY A 111 -6.68 -12.82 32.22
CA GLY A 111 -5.58 -13.31 33.05
C GLY A 111 -5.46 -12.46 34.31
N ASP A 112 -6.18 -12.87 35.36
CA ASP A 112 -6.25 -12.26 36.69
C ASP A 112 -4.86 -11.98 37.30
N PRO A 113 -4.52 -10.75 37.73
CA PRO A 113 -3.19 -10.39 38.18
C PRO A 113 -3.09 -10.39 39.71
N ASP A 114 -3.14 -11.54 40.38
CA ASP A 114 -2.62 -11.64 41.74
C ASP A 114 -2.16 -13.06 42.08
N LEU A 115 -0.84 -13.29 42.03
CA LEU A 115 -0.17 -14.32 42.83
C LEU A 115 1.35 -14.03 42.83
N PRO A 116 1.95 -13.64 43.96
CA PRO A 116 3.39 -13.38 44.03
C PRO A 116 4.21 -14.68 44.02
N LYS A 117 5.34 -14.64 43.31
CA LYS A 117 6.32 -15.73 43.20
C LYS A 117 6.92 -16.09 44.57
N SER A 118 6.87 -17.36 44.94
CA SER A 118 7.72 -17.94 45.98
C SER A 118 8.94 -18.64 45.34
N GLU A 119 10.13 -18.13 45.67
CA GLU A 119 11.45 -18.65 45.29
C GLU A 119 11.74 -20.05 45.89
N PRO A 120 12.70 -20.81 45.31
CA PRO A 120 12.94 -22.19 45.66
C PRO A 120 13.84 -22.35 46.90
N SER A 121 13.58 -23.41 47.68
CA SER A 121 14.56 -24.09 48.54
C SER A 121 14.29 -25.59 48.51
#